data_AF-A0A6G5QPZ0-F1
#
_entry.id   AF-A0A6G5QPZ0-F1
#
_cell.length_a   1.000
_cell.length_b   1.000
_cell.length_c   1.000
_cell.angle_alpha   90.00
_cell.angle_beta   90.00
_cell.angle_gamma   90.00
#
_symmetry.space_group_name_H-M   'P 1'
#
loop_
_entity.id
_entity.type
_entity.pdbx_description
1 polymer ?
#
loop_
_entity_poly.entity_id
_entity_poly.type
_entity_poly.pdbx_seq_one_letter_code
_entity_poly.pdbx_strand_id
1 'polypeptide(L)'
;MKFNEHLSQLYELARSIHIGLAFTLLALVAAHFCLINFGVNSPAYAKRIRLFLPAYYAFLAAMMLTGLLLMSVFYFYPSPKALVMIAVWVILIGLGAMEFKRLKAAMKTKNFAAFRAKMRLKIAADFVLILIASGVR
;
A
#
# COMPACT_ATOMS: atom_id res chain seq x y z
N MET A 1 12.76 -10.70 -23.05
CA MET A 1 12.99 -11.09 -21.65
C MET A 1 12.86 -12.60 -21.57
N LYS A 2 13.83 -13.33 -21.00
CA LYS A 2 13.79 -14.80 -20.97
C LYS A 2 12.84 -15.27 -19.87
N PHE A 3 11.90 -16.14 -20.21
CA PHE A 3 10.95 -16.76 -19.28
C PHE A 3 11.46 -18.15 -18.87
N ASN A 4 11.30 -18.51 -17.60
CA ASN A 4 11.64 -19.83 -17.09
C ASN A 4 10.41 -20.75 -17.10
N GLU A 5 10.31 -21.61 -18.11
CA GLU A 5 9.17 -22.53 -18.30
C GLU A 5 8.94 -23.48 -17.11
N HIS A 6 10.00 -23.84 -16.38
CA HIS A 6 9.90 -24.70 -15.19
C HIS A 6 9.17 -24.03 -14.03
N LEU A 7 8.99 -22.70 -14.06
CA LEU A 7 8.29 -21.93 -13.05
C LEU A 7 6.92 -21.41 -13.52
N SER A 8 6.38 -21.94 -14.61
CA SER A 8 5.07 -21.54 -15.17
C SER A 8 3.92 -21.64 -14.17
N GLN A 9 3.85 -22.72 -13.38
CA GLN A 9 2.83 -22.86 -12.33
C GLN A 9 2.97 -21.83 -11.22
N LEU A 10 4.22 -21.52 -10.81
CA LEU A 10 4.50 -20.48 -9.83
C LEU A 10 4.09 -19.10 -10.39
N TYR A 11 4.35 -18.84 -11.66
CA TYR A 11 3.96 -17.60 -12.33
C TYR A 11 2.45 -17.39 -12.26
N GLU A 12 1.64 -18.38 -12.65
CA GLU A 12 0.18 -18.25 -12.66
C GLU A 12 -0.39 -18.04 -11.24
N LEU A 13 0.10 -18.81 -10.26
CA LEU A 13 -0.33 -18.65 -8.87
C LEU A 13 0.08 -17.29 -8.30
N ALA A 14 1.36 -16.92 -8.43
CA ALA A 14 1.88 -15.66 -7.91
C ALA A 14 1.17 -14.48 -8.59
N ARG A 15 0.88 -14.56 -9.88
CA ARG A 15 0.17 -13.52 -10.63
C ARG A 15 -1.25 -13.34 -10.13
N SER A 16 -1.99 -14.44 -9.97
CA SER A 16 -3.36 -14.41 -9.44
C SER A 16 -3.41 -13.76 -8.05
N ILE A 17 -2.52 -14.20 -7.14
CA ILE A 17 -2.42 -13.61 -5.79
C ILE A 17 -2.00 -12.14 -5.86
N HIS A 18 -1.04 -11.78 -6.72
CA HIS A 18 -0.55 -10.41 -6.86
C HIS A 18 -1.68 -9.46 -7.29
N ILE A 19 -2.51 -9.88 -8.26
CA ILE A 19 -3.68 -9.11 -8.70
C ILE A 19 -4.70 -8.98 -7.56
N GLY A 20 -5.01 -10.08 -6.86
CA GLY A 20 -5.92 -10.06 -5.70
C GLY A 20 -5.44 -9.12 -4.58
N LEU A 21 -4.14 -9.11 -4.30
CA LEU A 21 -3.52 -8.20 -3.33
C LEU A 21 -3.61 -6.74 -3.77
N ALA A 22 -3.48 -6.42 -5.07
CA ALA A 22 -3.65 -5.06 -5.58
C ALA A 22 -5.08 -4.54 -5.35
N PHE A 23 -6.11 -5.35 -5.63
CA PHE A 23 -7.50 -5.01 -5.31
C PHE A 23 -7.73 -4.87 -3.80
N THR A 24 -7.09 -5.72 -3.00
CA THR A 24 -7.17 -5.65 -1.54
C THR A 24 -6.54 -4.36 -1.02
N LEU A 25 -5.41 -3.91 -1.58
CA LEU A 25 -4.80 -2.62 -1.25
C LEU A 25 -5.70 -1.45 -1.60
N LEU A 26 -6.41 -1.48 -2.73
CA LEU A 26 -7.43 -0.46 -3.07
C LEU A 26 -8.57 -0.45 -2.04
N ALA A 27 -9.08 -1.61 -1.64
CA ALA A 27 -10.10 -1.72 -0.60
C ALA A 27 -9.60 -1.20 0.75
N LEU A 28 -8.34 -1.47 1.11
CA LEU A 28 -7.72 -0.94 2.32
C LEU A 28 -7.57 0.58 2.27
N VAL A 29 -7.24 1.17 1.12
CA VAL A 29 -7.22 2.63 0.95
C VAL A 29 -8.62 3.24 1.16
N ALA A 30 -9.67 2.60 0.65
CA ALA A 30 -11.05 3.02 0.91
C ALA A 30 -11.43 2.87 2.39
N ALA A 31 -11.09 1.75 3.03
CA ALA A 31 -11.29 1.55 4.46
C ALA A 31 -10.54 2.61 5.27
N HIS A 32 -9.31 2.94 4.86
CA HIS A 32 -8.51 3.97 5.50
C HIS A 32 -9.18 5.36 5.41
N PHE A 33 -9.76 5.69 4.26
CA PHE A 33 -10.51 6.92 4.08
C PHE A 33 -11.67 7.02 5.08
N CYS A 34 -12.43 5.94 5.27
CA CYS A 34 -13.48 5.88 6.29
C CYS A 34 -12.90 6.08 7.70
N LEU A 35 -11.81 5.37 8.01
CA LEU A 35 -11.16 5.42 9.33
C LEU A 35 -10.66 6.81 9.71
N ILE A 36 -10.21 7.65 8.76
CA ILE A 36 -9.75 9.01 9.09
C ILE A 36 -10.89 10.03 9.20
N ASN A 37 -12.07 9.74 8.63
CA ASN A 37 -13.18 10.69 8.55
C ASN A 37 -14.26 10.49 9.64
N PHE A 38 -14.50 9.27 10.10
CA PHE A 38 -15.53 9.01 11.13
C PHE A 38 -15.03 9.28 12.55
N GLY A 39 -15.90 9.59 13.51
CA GLY A 39 -15.57 9.65 14.94
C GLY A 39 -14.33 10.48 15.31
N VAL A 40 -14.11 11.61 14.63
CA VAL A 40 -13.04 12.57 14.91
C VAL A 40 -13.18 13.08 16.34
N ASN A 41 -12.07 13.26 17.07
CA ASN A 41 -12.02 13.64 18.49
C ASN A 41 -12.45 12.58 19.51
N SER A 42 -12.88 11.39 19.08
CA SER A 42 -13.08 10.25 19.99
C SER A 42 -11.72 9.70 20.49
N PRO A 43 -11.61 9.24 21.75
CA PRO A 43 -10.44 8.49 22.23
C PRO A 43 -10.10 7.26 21.35
N ALA A 44 -11.12 6.67 20.72
CA ALA A 44 -10.96 5.52 19.82
C ALA A 44 -10.36 5.90 18.45
N TYR A 45 -10.36 7.19 18.08
CA TYR A 45 -9.86 7.69 16.80
C TYR A 45 -8.42 7.28 16.53
N ALA A 46 -7.54 7.58 17.46
CA ALA A 46 -6.12 7.25 17.29
C ALA A 46 -5.85 5.75 17.44
N LYS A 47 -6.69 5.00 18.17
CA LYS A 47 -6.50 3.55 18.36
C LYS A 47 -6.76 2.78 17.07
N ARG A 48 -7.87 3.05 16.39
CA ARG A 48 -8.22 2.34 15.14
C ARG A 48 -7.23 2.61 14.01
N ILE A 49 -6.74 3.85 13.85
CA ILE A 49 -5.75 4.18 12.82
C ILE A 49 -4.42 3.48 13.12
N ARG A 50 -3.99 3.45 14.40
CA ARG A 50 -2.79 2.70 14.80
C ARG A 50 -2.91 1.20 14.56
N LEU A 51 -4.10 0.62 14.69
CA LEU A 51 -4.33 -0.80 14.41
C LEU A 51 -4.36 -1.09 12.90
N PHE A 52 -4.86 -0.15 12.11
CA PHE A 52 -4.93 -0.27 10.65
C PHE A 52 -3.54 -0.26 9.98
N LEU A 53 -2.63 0.60 10.44
CA LEU A 53 -1.30 0.75 9.82
C LEU A 53 -0.53 -0.58 9.69
N PRO A 54 -0.35 -1.38 10.75
CA PRO A 54 0.32 -2.68 10.65
C PRO A 54 -0.33 -3.62 9.63
N ALA A 55 -1.66 -3.67 9.58
CA ALA A 55 -2.37 -4.47 8.58
C ALA A 55 -2.04 -4.00 7.17
N TYR A 56 -2.12 -2.69 6.91
CA TYR A 56 -1.75 -2.11 5.62
C TYR A 56 -0.32 -2.45 5.19
N TYR A 57 0.65 -2.37 6.11
CA TYR A 57 2.03 -2.78 5.83
C TYR A 57 2.20 -4.27 5.57
N ALA A 58 1.45 -5.13 6.26
CA ALA A 58 1.48 -6.56 6.01
C ALA A 58 1.05 -6.88 4.56
N PHE A 59 0.00 -6.21 4.06
CA PHE A 59 -0.42 -6.34 2.67
C PHE A 59 0.59 -5.75 1.68
N LEU A 60 1.24 -4.61 2.00
CA LEU A 60 2.37 -4.10 1.20
C LEU A 60 3.56 -5.07 1.16
N ALA A 61 3.85 -5.77 2.26
CA ALA A 61 4.91 -6.77 2.31
C ALA A 61 4.56 -8.01 1.47
N ALA A 62 3.33 -8.51 1.59
CA ALA A 62 2.82 -9.58 0.73
C ALA A 62 2.86 -9.17 -0.77
N MET A 63 2.62 -7.89 -1.04
CA MET A 63 2.68 -7.35 -2.39
C MET A 63 4.11 -7.37 -2.97
N MET A 64 5.10 -6.98 -2.17
CA MET A 64 6.51 -7.10 -2.54
C MET A 64 6.91 -8.57 -2.74
N LEU A 65 6.52 -9.47 -1.82
CA LEU A 65 6.84 -10.89 -1.91
C LEU A 65 6.34 -11.49 -3.23
N THR A 66 5.08 -11.28 -3.56
CA THR A 66 4.50 -11.80 -4.81
C THR A 66 5.12 -11.15 -6.06
N GLY A 67 5.50 -9.87 -5.99
CA GLY A 67 6.24 -9.20 -7.05
C GLY A 67 7.62 -9.82 -7.28
N LEU A 68 8.36 -10.14 -6.21
CA LEU A 68 9.65 -10.82 -6.28
C LEU A 68 9.51 -12.26 -6.83
N LEU A 69 8.45 -12.98 -6.45
CA LEU A 69 8.15 -14.30 -7.02
C LEU A 69 7.93 -14.22 -8.54
N LEU A 70 7.16 -13.24 -9.01
CA LEU A 70 6.96 -12.99 -10.44
C LEU A 70 8.27 -12.62 -11.15
N MET A 71 9.10 -11.79 -10.53
CA MET A 71 10.41 -11.44 -11.07
C MET A 71 11.35 -12.65 -11.15
N SER A 72 11.26 -13.62 -10.23
CA SER A 72 12.13 -14.80 -10.23
C SER A 72 11.95 -15.65 -11.51
N VAL A 73 10.73 -15.70 -12.05
CA VAL A 73 10.40 -16.37 -13.32
C VAL A 73 11.12 -15.72 -14.51
N PHE A 74 11.44 -14.44 -14.40
CA PHE A 74 12.22 -13.67 -15.38
C PHE A 74 13.68 -13.45 -14.94
N TYR A 75 14.23 -14.34 -14.11
CA TYR A 75 15.61 -14.27 -13.60
C TYR A 75 15.96 -12.94 -12.92
N PHE A 76 14.97 -12.33 -12.26
CA PHE A 76 15.09 -11.02 -11.61
C PHE A 76 15.51 -9.88 -12.53
N TYR A 77 15.41 -10.04 -13.85
CA TYR A 77 15.56 -8.92 -14.75
C TYR A 77 14.36 -7.98 -14.52
N PRO A 78 14.53 -6.70 -14.19
CA PRO A 78 13.39 -5.80 -13.98
C PRO A 78 12.95 -5.21 -15.32
N SER A 79 11.64 -5.31 -15.62
CA SER A 79 11.07 -4.54 -16.74
C SER A 79 10.86 -3.07 -16.32
N PRO A 80 10.75 -2.12 -17.28
CA PRO A 80 10.41 -0.73 -16.94
C PRO A 80 9.13 -0.60 -16.10
N LYS A 81 8.13 -1.45 -16.36
CA LYS A 81 6.90 -1.50 -15.55
C LYS A 81 7.18 -1.95 -14.11
N ALA A 82 8.00 -3.00 -13.93
CA ALA A 82 8.40 -3.47 -12.61
C ALA A 82 9.19 -2.40 -11.83
N LEU A 83 10.06 -1.63 -12.49
CA LEU A 83 10.77 -0.52 -11.86
C LEU A 83 9.81 0.56 -11.34
N VAL A 84 8.79 0.92 -12.12
CA VAL A 84 7.74 1.85 -11.68
C VAL A 84 6.98 1.30 -10.46
N MET A 85 6.60 0.02 -10.49
CA MET A 85 5.93 -0.62 -9.34
C MET A 85 6.78 -0.60 -8.08
N ILE A 86 8.08 -0.90 -8.19
CA ILE A 86 9.03 -0.85 -7.06
C ILE A 86 9.14 0.58 -6.53
N ALA A 87 9.30 1.57 -7.40
CA ALA A 87 9.39 2.97 -7.00
C ALA A 87 8.12 3.42 -6.25
N VAL A 88 6.94 3.08 -6.77
CA VAL A 88 5.66 3.36 -6.10
C VAL A 88 5.59 2.68 -4.73
N TRP A 89 5.98 1.40 -4.64
CA TRP A 89 5.96 0.67 -3.38
C TRP A 89 6.84 1.33 -2.31
N VAL A 90 8.04 1.81 -2.67
CA VAL A 90 8.92 2.57 -1.77
C VAL A 90 8.24 3.86 -1.30
N ILE A 91 7.59 4.59 -2.22
CA ILE A 91 6.85 5.83 -1.89
C ILE A 91 5.70 5.53 -0.92
N LEU A 92 4.92 4.47 -1.14
CA LEU A 92 3.80 4.08 -0.26
C LEU A 92 4.28 3.78 1.17
N ILE A 93 5.42 3.10 1.32
CA ILE A 93 6.04 2.89 2.64
C ILE A 93 6.44 4.21 3.28
N GLY A 94 7.09 5.10 2.54
CA GLY A 94 7.48 6.42 3.03
C GLY A 94 6.28 7.26 3.48
N LEU A 95 5.20 7.27 2.68
CA LEU A 95 3.95 7.95 3.02
C LEU A 95 3.32 7.38 4.29
N GLY A 96 3.29 6.07 4.45
CA GLY A 96 2.80 5.43 5.67
C GLY A 96 3.65 5.78 6.90
N ALA A 97 4.98 5.83 6.76
CA ALA A 97 5.88 6.13 7.88
C ALA A 97 5.68 7.58 8.36
N MET A 98 5.52 8.51 7.41
CA MET A 98 5.15 9.90 7.69
C MET A 98 3.80 10.01 8.38
N GLU A 99 2.81 9.23 7.94
CA GLU A 99 1.50 9.16 8.58
C GLU A 99 1.61 8.74 10.05
N PHE A 100 2.36 7.69 10.36
CA PHE A 100 2.53 7.25 11.75
C PHE A 100 3.18 8.33 12.63
N LYS A 101 4.19 9.02 12.09
CA LYS A 101 4.84 10.16 12.77
C LYS A 101 3.84 11.29 13.04
N ARG A 102 3.01 11.64 12.06
CA ARG A 102 1.97 12.67 12.17
C ARG A 102 0.86 12.26 13.14
N LEU A 103 0.48 10.99 13.16
CA LEU A 103 -0.51 10.46 14.10
C LEU A 103 -0.01 10.57 15.55
N LYS A 104 1.25 10.20 15.80
CA LYS A 104 1.88 10.40 17.12
C LYS A 104 1.88 11.87 17.54
N ALA A 105 2.18 12.79 16.62
CA ALA A 105 2.14 14.23 16.90
C ALA A 105 0.71 14.71 17.23
N ALA A 106 -0.29 14.30 16.44
CA ALA A 106 -1.69 14.65 16.65
C ALA A 106 -2.25 14.12 17.97
N MET A 107 -1.79 12.95 18.42
CA MET A 107 -2.14 12.42 19.74
C MET A 107 -1.61 13.28 20.90
N LYS A 108 -0.41 13.86 20.74
CA LYS A 108 0.20 14.76 21.74
C LYS A 108 -0.49 16.12 21.76
N THR A 109 -0.72 16.72 20.59
CA THR A 109 -1.34 18.05 20.46
C THR A 109 -2.86 18.04 20.55
N LYS A 110 -3.48 16.85 20.56
CA LYS A 110 -4.94 16.63 20.47
C LYS A 110 -5.61 17.27 19.25
N ASN A 111 -4.83 17.73 18.27
CA ASN A 111 -5.36 18.35 17.05
C ASN A 111 -5.50 17.31 15.93
N PHE A 112 -6.64 16.61 15.94
CA PHE A 112 -6.97 15.62 14.90
C PHE A 112 -7.53 16.23 13.62
N ALA A 113 -7.99 17.49 13.66
CA ALA A 113 -8.52 18.19 12.49
C ALA A 113 -7.42 18.45 11.44
N ALA A 114 -6.27 18.98 11.89
CA ALA A 114 -5.12 19.22 11.02
C ALA A 114 -4.52 17.92 10.49
N PHE A 115 -4.49 16.86 11.32
CA PHE A 115 -4.09 15.52 10.90
C PHE A 115 -4.99 14.98 9.78
N ARG A 116 -6.32 15.02 9.98
CA ARG A 116 -7.30 14.52 9.00
C ARG A 116 -7.16 15.20 7.64
N ALA A 117 -6.99 16.52 7.61
CA ALA A 117 -6.83 17.25 6.35
C ALA A 117 -5.62 16.75 5.55
N LYS A 118 -4.47 16.56 6.23
CA LYS A 118 -3.26 16.02 5.60
C LYS A 118 -3.40 14.56 5.19
N MET A 119 -4.14 13.75 5.98
CA MET A 119 -4.35 12.34 5.65
C MET A 119 -5.26 12.15 4.44
N ARG A 120 -6.28 12.99 4.24
CA ARG A 120 -7.11 12.91 3.02
C ARG A 120 -6.27 13.09 1.75
N LEU A 121 -5.34 14.06 1.75
CA LEU A 121 -4.44 14.25 0.62
C LEU A 121 -3.51 13.05 0.41
N LYS A 122 -2.98 12.48 1.50
CA LYS A 122 -2.14 11.28 1.44
C LYS A 122 -2.90 10.07 0.90
N ILE A 123 -4.13 9.84 1.35
CA ILE A 123 -4.97 8.73 0.88
C ILE A 123 -5.31 8.89 -0.60
N ALA A 124 -5.59 10.11 -1.06
CA ALA A 124 -5.76 10.38 -2.48
C ALA A 124 -4.47 10.08 -3.27
N ALA A 125 -3.30 10.44 -2.72
CA ALA A 125 -2.01 10.09 -3.32
C ALA A 125 -1.79 8.57 -3.35
N ASP A 126 -2.08 7.85 -2.27
CA ASP A 126 -1.98 6.38 -2.23
C ASP A 126 -2.85 5.74 -3.31
N PHE A 127 -4.08 6.20 -3.47
CA PHE A 127 -5.00 5.72 -4.49
C PHE A 127 -4.43 5.91 -5.90
N VAL A 128 -3.98 7.12 -6.23
CA VAL A 128 -3.37 7.42 -7.54
C VAL A 128 -2.12 6.60 -7.78
N LEU A 129 -1.25 6.48 -6.77
CA LEU A 129 -0.02 5.68 -6.84
C LEU A 129 -0.32 4.20 -7.13
N ILE A 130 -1.31 3.61 -6.45
CA ILE A 130 -1.72 2.22 -6.69
C ILE A 130 -2.26 2.05 -8.12
N LEU A 131 -3.02 3.02 -8.65
CA LEU A 131 -3.50 2.96 -10.04
C LEU A 131 -2.36 3.06 -11.07
N ILE A 132 -1.35 3.89 -10.80
CA ILE A 132 -0.15 3.97 -11.64
C ILE A 132 0.61 2.64 -11.62
N ALA A 133 0.75 2.03 -10.43
CA ALA A 133 1.47 0.77 -10.26
C ALA A 133 0.70 -0.45 -10.81
N SER A 134 -0.63 -0.46 -10.75
CA SER A 134 -1.44 -1.56 -11.29
C SER A 134 -1.43 -1.60 -12.82
N GLY A 135 -0.93 -0.55 -13.47
CA GLY A 135 -0.77 -0.51 -14.91
C GLY A 135 -2.09 -0.50 -15.65
N VAL A 136 -3.15 0.09 -15.06
CA VAL A 136 -4.42 0.39 -15.75
C VAL A 136 -4.12 1.34 -16.93
N ARG A 137 -3.80 0.72 -18.06
CA ARG A 137 -3.76 1.23 -19.43
C ARG A 137 -4.20 0.09 -20.33
#